data_AF-A0AB73ABS9-F1
#
_entry.id   AF-A0AB73ABS9-F1
#
_cell.length_a   1.000
_cell.length_b   1.000
_cell.length_c   1.000
_cell.angle_alpha   90.00
_cell.angle_beta   90.00
_cell.angle_gamma   90.00
#
_symmetry.space_group_name_H-M   'P 1'
#
loop_
_entity.id
_entity.type
_entity.pdbx_description
1 polymer ?
#
loop_
_entity_poly.entity_id
_entity_poly.type
_entity_poly.pdbx_seq_one_letter_code
_entity_poly.pdbx_strand_id
1 'polypeptide(L)' 'MIKAISDGEEVPVNDTETYDNGVKTVPTYLANTVSVDKDNYQAELIDTDYYKESDLKN' A
#
# COMPACT_ATOMS: atom_id res chain seq x y z
N MET A 1 -1.04 -10.81 5.46
CA MET A 1 -2.36 -10.73 6.13
C MET A 1 -3.18 -11.99 5.95
N ILE A 2 -3.61 -12.35 4.74
CA ILE A 2 -4.47 -13.53 4.50
C ILE A 2 -3.88 -14.81 5.11
N LYS A 3 -2.58 -15.03 4.94
CA LYS A 3 -1.86 -16.16 5.55
C LYS A 3 -2.00 -16.20 7.07
N ALA A 4 -1.69 -15.12 7.77
CA ALA A 4 -1.82 -15.05 9.24
C ALA A 4 -3.25 -15.34 9.70
N ILE A 5 -4.25 -14.81 8.99
CA ILE A 5 -5.67 -15.12 9.28
C ILE A 5 -5.96 -16.61 9.08
N SER A 6 -5.51 -17.18 7.96
CA SER A 6 -5.70 -18.59 7.63
C SER A 6 -5.01 -19.52 8.63
N ASP A 7 -3.85 -19.11 9.15
CA ASP A 7 -3.03 -19.89 10.07
C ASP A 7 -3.40 -19.63 11.55
N GLY A 8 -4.34 -18.71 11.82
CA GLY A 8 -4.77 -18.34 13.18
C GLY A 8 -3.74 -17.52 13.96
N GLU A 9 -2.78 -16.93 13.27
CA GLU A 9 -1.73 -16.08 13.82
C GLU A 9 -2.16 -14.61 13.91
N GLU A 10 -1.41 -13.82 14.67
CA GLU A 10 -1.63 -12.38 14.76
C GLU A 10 -1.37 -11.71 13.41
N VAL A 11 -2.35 -10.92 12.95
CA VAL A 11 -2.24 -10.20 11.68
C VAL A 11 -1.33 -8.99 11.88
N PRO A 12 -0.27 -8.82 11.07
CA PRO A 12 0.59 -7.65 11.20
C PRO A 12 -0.19 -6.39 10.80
N VAL A 13 -0.30 -5.47 11.76
CA VAL A 13 -0.93 -4.14 11.64
C VAL A 13 0.03 -3.10 12.23
N ASN A 14 -0.08 -1.84 11.80
CA ASN A 14 0.77 -0.75 12.30
C ASN A 14 -0.03 0.47 12.79
N ASP A 15 -1.36 0.43 12.68
CA ASP A 15 -2.26 1.45 13.20
C ASP A 15 -3.50 0.77 13.79
N THR A 16 -3.84 1.13 15.03
CA THR A 16 -5.02 0.61 15.75
C THR A 16 -5.85 1.73 16.36
N GLU A 17 -5.66 2.97 15.91
CA GLU A 17 -6.21 4.18 16.53
C GLU A 17 -6.97 5.06 15.54
N THR A 18 -6.45 5.22 14.32
CA THR A 18 -6.90 6.27 13.40
C THR A 18 -8.23 5.96 12.71
N TYR A 19 -8.50 4.68 12.42
CA TYR A 19 -9.60 4.27 11.54
C TYR A 19 -10.81 3.76 12.31
N ASP A 20 -11.61 4.70 12.85
CA ASP A 20 -12.93 4.41 13.39
C ASP A 20 -13.98 4.32 12.26
N ASN A 21 -14.69 3.19 12.20
CA ASN A 21 -15.77 2.97 11.24
C ASN A 21 -17.18 3.28 11.81
N GLY A 22 -17.26 3.88 13.00
CA GLY A 22 -18.49 4.20 13.72
C GLY A 22 -19.01 3.07 14.62
N VAL A 23 -18.38 1.89 14.58
CA VAL A 23 -18.70 0.75 15.46
C VAL A 23 -17.49 0.37 16.31
N LYS A 24 -16.30 0.41 15.71
CA LYS A 24 -15.03 0.14 16.38
C LYS A 24 -13.88 0.81 15.63
N THR A 25 -12.78 1.02 16.33
CA THR A 25 -11.49 1.27 15.68
C THR A 25 -11.00 -0.02 15.01
N VAL A 26 -10.76 0.06 13.71
CA VAL A 26 -10.32 -1.08 12.89
C VAL A 26 -8.79 -1.12 12.90
N PRO A 27 -8.16 -2.24 13.28
CA PRO A 27 -6.73 -2.45 13.08
C PRO A 27 -6.39 -2.42 11.58
N THR A 28 -5.50 -1.53 11.18
CA THR A 28 -5.10 -1.31 9.79
C THR A 28 -3.59 -1.41 9.62
N TYR A 29 -3.17 -1.64 8.38
CA TYR A 29 -1.78 -1.53 7.98
C TYR A 29 -1.67 -0.44 6.92
N LEU A 30 -1.00 0.64 7.27
CA LEU A 30 -0.74 1.77 6.39
C LEU A 30 0.51 1.45 5.57
N ALA A 31 0.35 1.34 4.26
CA ALA A 31 1.47 1.22 3.34
C ALA A 31 2.22 2.55 3.25
N ASN A 32 3.55 2.48 3.14
CA ASN A 32 4.35 3.68 2.89
C ASN A 32 4.02 4.23 1.50
N THR A 33 3.79 5.54 1.43
CA THR A 33 3.53 6.23 0.17
C THR A 33 4.81 6.91 -0.32
N VAL A 34 4.94 6.99 -1.65
CA VAL A 34 6.02 7.73 -2.31
C VAL A 34 5.38 8.82 -3.16
N SER A 35 5.87 10.06 -3.01
CA SER A 35 5.43 11.17 -3.85
C SER A 35 6.15 11.08 -5.20
N VAL A 36 5.39 11.13 -6.29
CA VAL A 36 5.92 10.96 -7.64
C VAL A 36 5.65 12.21 -8.47
N ASP A 37 6.69 12.71 -9.13
CA ASP A 37 6.67 13.85 -10.04
C ASP A 37 7.51 13.57 -11.31
N LYS A 38 7.77 14.61 -12.11
CA LYS A 38 8.50 14.48 -13.37
C LYS A 38 9.95 14.04 -13.20
N ASP A 39 10.53 14.26 -12.02
CA ASP A 39 11.94 14.01 -11.78
C ASP A 39 12.19 12.55 -11.34
N ASN A 40 11.18 11.86 -10.76
CA ASN A 40 11.32 10.49 -10.25
C ASN A 40 10.37 9.44 -10.84
N TYR A 41 9.41 9.80 -11.70
CA TYR A 41 8.42 8.84 -12.23
C TYR A 41 9.03 7.61 -12.91
N GLN A 42 10.18 7.75 -13.57
CA GLN A 42 10.81 6.63 -14.26
C GLN A 42 11.28 5.56 -13.26
N ALA A 43 11.98 5.98 -12.20
CA ALA A 43 12.47 5.07 -11.17
C ALA A 43 11.33 4.47 -10.34
N GLU A 44 10.33 5.27 -9.97
CA GLU A 44 9.26 4.82 -9.06
C GLU A 44 8.15 4.04 -9.77
N LEU A 45 7.92 4.25 -11.07
CA LEU A 45 6.80 3.62 -11.80
C LEU A 45 7.22 2.69 -12.95
N ILE A 46 8.29 2.99 -13.67
CA ILE A 46 8.72 2.18 -14.83
C ILE A 46 9.68 1.09 -14.39
N ASP A 47 10.72 1.46 -13.64
CA ASP A 47 11.74 0.51 -13.19
C ASP A 47 11.20 -0.48 -12.12
N THR A 48 10.06 -0.15 -11.49
CA THR A 48 9.32 -1.04 -10.59
C THR A 48 8.38 -2.00 -11.32
N ASP A 49 8.35 -1.95 -12.65
CA ASP A 49 7.42 -2.67 -13.52
C ASP A 49 5.93 -2.38 -13.21
N TYR A 50 5.64 -1.27 -12.51
CA TYR A 50 4.27 -0.87 -12.19
C TYR A 50 3.52 -0.40 -13.46
N TYR A 51 4.22 0.31 -14.34
CA TYR A 51 3.77 0.62 -15.70
C TYR A 51 4.84 0.27 -16.72
N LYS A 52 4.42 -0.05 -17.95
CA LYS A 52 5.34 -0.08 -19.08
C LYS A 52 5.51 1.33 -19.61
N GLU A 53 6.68 1.64 -20.15
CA GLU A 53 6.94 2.96 -20.76
C GLU A 53 5.94 3.28 -21.89
N SER A 54 5.43 2.25 -22.58
CA SER A 54 4.39 2.37 -23.61
C SER A 54 3.05 2.87 -23.06
N ASP A 55 2.74 2.59 -21.79
CA ASP A 55 1.46 2.96 -21.19
C ASP A 55 1.36 4.48 -20.93
N LEU A 56 2.50 5.17 -20.95
CA LEU A 56 2.60 6.62 -20.75
C LEU A 56 2.78 7.41 -22.05
N LYS A 57 2.90 6.72 -23.20
CA LYS A 57 3.04 7.37 -24.51
C LYS A 57 1.66 7.45 -25.18
N ASN A 58 1.16 8.68 -25.35
CA ASN A 58 -0.05 8.98 -26.13
C ASN A 58 0.20 8.90 -27.63
#